data_AF-I0BAV7-F1
#
_entry.id   AF-I0BAV7-F1
#
_cell.length_a   1.000
_cell.length_b   1.000
_cell.length_c   1.000
_cell.angle_alpha   90.00
_cell.angle_beta   90.00
_cell.angle_gamma   90.00
#
_symmetry.space_group_name_H-M   'P 1'
#
loop_
_entity.id
_entity.type
_entity.pdbx_description
1 polymer ?
#
loop_
_entity_poly.entity_id
_entity_poly.type
_entity_poly.pdbx_seq_one_letter_code
_entity_poly.pdbx_strand_id
1 'polypeptide(L)'
;MKNMLKIYNDPKGDAYRKLIDYAMKRAAVFALADREIGAEEAPAPGGGRAGALLRRLQPYLIRTCTMGEVRQRNNIGYSPKGTVYVYQCCPEAAEVLKKAASSMHAWQYPDLPEDLSFWDAEEEDWLVNVAHEEMLYIRLSEEEGRALAEEIPGVFVMGEFNRGLDAFLEDALRHGAEKLELMGWGLEEVPEKLTRMTRLRELQLFEQDIRRLPPALFGLRNLESLTVYTADLEEIPGEIGRLENLVQLSVYCCSYDRPHQAEKLIGIDEVTLSMLPPEIGELSKLEILRINATGLKRVPPELAKLKNLRVLDLGRNKLEAVPQELLEQLPNLVHTSFEGNPFGE
;
A
#
# COMPACT_ATOMS: atom_id res chain seq x y z
N MET A 1 3.36 0.60 -29.59
CA MET A 1 2.02 1.10 -29.22
C MET A 1 2.11 1.64 -27.81
N LYS A 2 1.45 2.75 -27.48
CA LYS A 2 1.44 3.29 -26.11
C LYS A 2 0.28 2.69 -25.34
N ASN A 3 0.55 2.27 -24.11
CA ASN A 3 -0.42 1.69 -23.19
C ASN A 3 -0.38 2.45 -21.86
N MET A 4 -1.38 2.26 -21.01
CA MET A 4 -1.38 2.81 -19.66
C MET A 4 -0.56 1.90 -18.74
N LEU A 5 0.63 2.33 -18.36
CA LEU A 5 1.55 1.58 -17.49
C LEU A 5 1.36 2.03 -16.03
N LYS A 6 1.32 1.10 -15.08
CA LYS A 6 1.22 1.43 -13.65
C LYS A 6 2.57 1.90 -13.13
N ILE A 7 2.59 2.97 -12.34
CA ILE A 7 3.72 3.28 -11.46
C ILE A 7 3.37 2.64 -10.11
N TYR A 8 4.12 1.60 -9.74
CA TYR A 8 3.80 0.70 -8.63
C TYR A 8 3.85 1.38 -7.26
N ASN A 9 4.78 2.31 -7.08
CA ASN A 9 5.01 3.01 -5.82
C ASN A 9 4.60 4.48 -5.91
N ASP A 10 4.46 5.15 -4.77
CA ASP A 10 4.38 6.61 -4.70
C ASP A 10 5.79 7.21 -4.88
N PRO A 11 6.09 7.94 -5.97
CA PRO A 11 7.36 8.64 -6.12
C PRO A 11 7.44 9.76 -5.11
N LYS A 12 8.50 9.78 -4.28
CA LYS A 12 8.71 10.73 -3.18
C LYS A 12 10.01 11.52 -3.34
N GLY A 13 10.06 12.71 -2.75
CA GLY A 13 11.27 13.52 -2.65
C GLY A 13 11.87 13.84 -4.02
N ASP A 14 13.12 13.44 -4.26
CA ASP A 14 13.81 13.69 -5.53
C ASP A 14 13.14 12.98 -6.72
N ALA A 15 12.61 11.76 -6.52
CA ALA A 15 11.91 11.01 -7.57
C ALA A 15 10.64 11.74 -8.02
N TYR A 16 9.85 12.24 -7.07
CA TYR A 16 8.70 13.11 -7.33
C TYR A 16 9.11 14.35 -8.15
N ARG A 17 10.14 15.08 -7.69
CA ARG A 17 10.60 16.31 -8.36
C ARG A 17 11.02 16.06 -9.81
N LYS A 18 11.77 14.97 -10.04
CA LYS A 18 12.20 14.55 -11.38
C LYS A 18 11.05 14.08 -12.24
N LEU A 19 10.06 13.37 -11.68
CA LEU A 19 8.86 12.97 -12.41
C LEU A 19 8.04 14.19 -12.85
N ILE A 20 7.90 15.21 -12.00
CA ILE A 20 7.27 16.48 -12.37
C ILE A 20 8.03 17.15 -13.53
N ASP A 21 9.37 17.20 -13.47
CA ASP A 21 10.17 17.75 -14.58
C ASP A 21 10.04 16.93 -15.87
N TYR A 22 9.98 15.61 -15.74
CA TYR A 22 9.79 14.69 -16.86
C TYR A 22 8.43 14.92 -17.53
N ALA A 23 7.39 15.10 -16.72
CA ALA A 23 6.02 15.36 -17.15
C ALA A 23 5.86 16.73 -17.82
N MET A 24 6.38 17.78 -17.20
CA MET A 24 6.31 19.16 -17.70
C MET A 24 6.94 19.35 -19.08
N LYS A 25 7.89 18.48 -19.47
CA LYS A 25 8.54 18.53 -20.79
C LYS A 25 7.77 17.78 -21.88
N ARG A 26 6.81 16.92 -21.53
CA ARG A 26 6.20 15.94 -22.44
C ARG A 26 4.68 16.06 -22.52
N ALA A 27 4.03 16.47 -21.45
CA ALA A 27 2.62 16.81 -21.43
C ALA A 27 2.37 18.20 -22.01
N ALA A 28 1.21 18.39 -22.62
CA ALA A 28 0.80 19.71 -23.11
C ALA A 28 0.29 20.59 -21.95
N VAL A 29 -0.47 19.99 -21.03
CA VAL A 29 -1.08 20.66 -19.88
C VAL A 29 -1.04 19.77 -18.65
N PHE A 30 -1.20 20.38 -17.47
CA PHE A 30 -1.49 19.66 -16.25
C PHE A 30 -2.81 20.15 -15.64
N ALA A 31 -3.47 19.28 -14.90
CA ALA A 31 -4.78 19.50 -14.34
C ALA A 31 -4.77 19.26 -12.83
N LEU A 32 -5.50 20.10 -12.10
CA LEU A 32 -5.77 19.95 -10.68
C LEU A 32 -7.27 19.89 -10.47
N ALA A 33 -7.74 18.88 -9.74
CA ALA A 33 -9.13 18.69 -9.41
C ALA A 33 -9.44 19.34 -8.05
N ASP A 34 -10.55 20.06 -7.97
CA ASP A 34 -11.04 20.68 -6.74
C ASP A 34 -12.49 20.29 -6.52
N ARG A 35 -12.74 19.49 -5.48
CA ARG A 35 -14.08 19.03 -5.13
C ARG A 35 -14.84 20.15 -4.44
N GLU A 36 -15.96 20.55 -5.01
CA GLU A 36 -16.97 21.31 -4.29
C GLU A 36 -17.76 20.34 -3.40
N ILE A 37 -17.25 20.03 -2.20
CA ILE A 37 -18.06 19.35 -1.18
C ILE A 37 -19.07 20.38 -0.65
N GLY A 38 -20.34 19.98 -0.57
CA GLY A 38 -21.50 20.84 -0.30
C GLY A 38 -21.25 21.91 0.77
N ALA A 39 -21.76 23.11 0.50
CA ALA A 39 -21.57 24.37 1.22
C ALA A 39 -21.96 24.41 2.71
N GLU A 40 -22.17 23.27 3.38
CA GLU A 40 -22.51 23.21 4.80
C GLU A 40 -21.30 22.96 5.72
N GLU A 41 -20.18 22.43 5.23
CA GLU A 41 -18.97 22.20 6.06
C GLU A 41 -17.63 22.61 5.41
N ALA A 42 -17.61 23.09 4.17
CA ALA A 42 -16.37 23.49 3.50
C ALA A 42 -15.99 24.97 3.79
N PRO A 43 -14.73 25.28 4.15
CA PRO A 43 -14.27 26.67 4.14
C PRO A 43 -14.39 27.25 2.73
N ALA A 44 -14.70 28.54 2.62
CA ALA A 44 -14.95 29.22 1.36
C ALA A 44 -13.87 28.90 0.28
N PRO A 45 -14.27 28.79 -1.01
CA PRO A 45 -13.33 28.51 -2.09
C PRO A 45 -12.17 29.50 -2.07
N GLY A 46 -10.95 28.99 -1.89
CA GLY A 46 -9.74 29.81 -1.77
C GLY A 46 -9.17 29.98 -0.35
N GLY A 47 -9.77 29.41 0.69
CA GLY A 47 -9.17 29.29 2.03
C GLY A 47 -8.10 28.18 2.10
N GLY A 48 -7.09 28.34 2.97
CA GLY A 48 -6.11 27.28 3.26
C GLY A 48 -4.98 27.08 2.24
N ARG A 49 -4.25 25.96 2.37
CA ARG A 49 -3.05 25.63 1.59
C ARG A 49 -3.36 25.38 0.12
N ALA A 50 -4.48 24.70 -0.18
CA ALA A 50 -4.98 24.50 -1.54
C ALA A 50 -5.30 25.84 -2.25
N GLY A 51 -6.06 26.74 -1.61
CA GLY A 51 -6.35 28.05 -2.17
C GLY A 51 -5.11 28.92 -2.41
N ALA A 52 -4.12 28.87 -1.51
CA ALA A 52 -2.84 29.54 -1.68
C ALA A 52 -2.05 28.99 -2.87
N LEU A 53 -2.12 27.68 -3.12
CA LEU A 53 -1.52 27.05 -4.29
C LEU A 53 -2.19 27.50 -5.59
N LEU A 54 -3.52 27.44 -5.67
CA LEU A 54 -4.25 27.85 -6.88
C LEU A 54 -3.95 29.31 -7.26
N ARG A 55 -3.85 30.22 -6.26
CA ARG A 55 -3.43 31.61 -6.49
C ARG A 55 -2.02 31.73 -7.07
N ARG A 56 -1.07 30.91 -6.61
CA ARG A 56 0.30 30.90 -7.14
C ARG A 56 0.38 30.35 -8.55
N LEU A 57 -0.55 29.45 -8.92
CA LEU A 57 -0.64 28.88 -10.26
C LEU A 57 -1.48 29.73 -11.23
N GLN A 58 -2.21 30.73 -10.74
CA GLN A 58 -3.06 31.61 -11.53
C GLN A 58 -2.41 32.18 -12.81
N PRO A 59 -1.12 32.59 -12.82
CA PRO A 59 -0.47 33.09 -14.04
C PRO A 59 -0.36 32.06 -15.18
N TYR A 60 -0.48 30.77 -14.87
CA TYR A 60 -0.34 29.66 -15.81
C TYR A 60 -1.68 29.01 -16.16
N LEU A 61 -2.79 29.53 -15.62
CA LEU A 61 -4.13 28.98 -15.87
C LEU A 61 -4.53 29.24 -17.32
N ILE A 62 -4.86 28.18 -18.06
CA ILE A 62 -5.39 28.27 -19.42
C ILE A 62 -6.92 28.41 -19.36
N ARG A 63 -7.57 27.53 -18.60
CA ARG A 63 -9.03 27.47 -18.48
C ARG A 63 -9.45 26.64 -17.28
N THR A 64 -10.75 26.67 -16.97
CA THR A 64 -11.40 25.74 -16.07
C THR A 64 -12.44 24.92 -16.84
N CYS A 65 -12.69 23.70 -16.38
CA CYS A 65 -13.79 22.86 -16.82
C CYS A 65 -14.44 22.18 -15.61
N THR A 66 -15.62 21.60 -15.82
CA THR A 66 -16.28 20.80 -14.79
C THR A 66 -15.69 19.40 -14.76
N MET A 67 -15.64 18.79 -13.58
CA MET A 67 -15.24 17.39 -13.46
C MET A 67 -16.12 16.44 -14.30
N GLY A 68 -17.40 16.76 -14.48
CA GLY A 68 -18.32 16.01 -15.33
C GLY A 68 -17.93 16.01 -16.82
N GLU A 69 -17.38 17.12 -17.34
CA GLU A 69 -16.87 17.19 -18.71
C GLU A 69 -15.60 16.35 -18.89
N VAL A 70 -14.69 16.38 -17.90
CA VAL A 70 -13.46 15.59 -17.93
C VAL A 70 -13.77 14.10 -17.85
N ARG A 71 -14.72 13.69 -17.00
CA ARG A 71 -15.16 12.28 -16.87
C ARG A 71 -15.71 11.68 -18.17
N GLN A 72 -16.27 12.49 -19.08
CA GLN A 72 -16.75 12.00 -20.37
C GLN A 72 -15.63 11.72 -21.38
N ARG A 73 -14.44 12.29 -21.15
CA ARG A 73 -13.29 12.22 -22.04
C ARG A 73 -12.21 11.28 -21.51
N ASN A 74 -11.90 11.41 -20.22
CA ASN A 74 -10.80 10.77 -19.55
C ASN A 74 -11.28 9.55 -18.76
N ASN A 75 -10.39 8.58 -18.54
CA ASN A 75 -10.74 7.29 -17.94
C ASN A 75 -10.80 7.33 -16.40
N ILE A 76 -10.58 8.51 -15.80
CA ILE A 76 -10.59 8.70 -14.35
C ILE A 76 -12.01 9.04 -13.87
N GLY A 77 -12.45 8.33 -12.83
CA GLY A 77 -13.73 8.55 -12.16
C GLY A 77 -13.75 9.83 -11.33
N TYR A 78 -13.76 11.00 -11.98
CA TYR A 78 -14.01 12.24 -11.24
C TYR A 78 -15.44 12.26 -10.66
N SER A 79 -15.58 12.87 -9.47
CA SER A 79 -16.89 13.23 -8.93
C SER A 79 -17.66 14.07 -9.97
N PRO A 80 -18.99 13.91 -10.11
CA PRO A 80 -19.76 14.74 -11.04
C PRO A 80 -19.79 16.23 -10.66
N LYS A 81 -19.41 16.57 -9.42
CA LYS A 81 -19.36 17.94 -8.89
C LYS A 81 -17.93 18.32 -8.54
N GLY A 82 -17.49 19.47 -9.04
CA GLY A 82 -16.17 20.04 -8.81
C GLY A 82 -15.63 20.76 -10.04
N THR A 83 -14.55 21.51 -9.83
CA THR A 83 -13.84 22.25 -10.87
C THR A 83 -12.51 21.58 -11.15
N VAL A 84 -12.16 21.47 -12.44
CA VAL A 84 -10.82 21.09 -12.88
C VAL A 84 -10.14 22.33 -13.45
N TYR A 85 -8.99 22.67 -12.90
CA TYR A 85 -8.16 23.78 -13.34
C TYR A 85 -7.08 23.25 -14.27
N VAL A 86 -7.04 23.76 -15.51
CA VAL A 86 -6.11 23.31 -16.55
C VAL A 86 -5.05 24.38 -16.75
N TYR A 87 -3.79 23.99 -16.57
CA TYR A 87 -2.64 24.88 -16.56
C TYR A 87 -1.65 24.52 -17.66
N GLN A 88 -0.94 25.53 -18.14
CA GLN A 88 0.17 25.34 -19.07
C GLN A 88 1.34 24.63 -18.36
N CYS A 89 1.91 23.60 -19.01
CA CYS A 89 3.18 23.04 -18.56
C CYS A 89 4.34 24.00 -18.84
N CYS A 90 5.04 24.42 -17.80
CA CYS A 90 6.27 25.21 -17.90
C CYS A 90 7.17 25.04 -16.67
N PRO A 91 8.48 25.37 -16.76
CA PRO A 91 9.43 25.23 -15.64
C PRO A 91 9.00 25.98 -14.37
N GLU A 92 8.39 27.15 -14.51
CA GLU A 92 7.98 27.97 -13.37
C GLU A 92 6.79 27.35 -12.63
N ALA A 93 5.80 26.82 -13.35
CA ALA A 93 4.69 26.07 -12.77
C ALA A 93 5.19 24.79 -12.08
N ALA A 94 6.18 24.11 -12.67
CA ALA A 94 6.83 22.93 -12.08
C ALA A 94 7.39 23.23 -10.68
N GLU A 95 8.08 24.36 -10.50
CA GLU A 95 8.62 24.75 -9.19
C GLU A 95 7.52 25.09 -8.17
N VAL A 96 6.34 25.51 -8.62
CA VAL A 96 5.18 25.68 -7.73
C VAL A 96 4.68 24.31 -7.24
N LEU A 97 4.47 23.34 -8.14
CA LEU A 97 4.02 21.98 -7.78
C LEU A 97 5.03 21.24 -6.87
N LYS A 98 6.33 21.37 -7.17
CA LYS A 98 7.39 20.73 -6.38
C LYS A 98 7.55 21.30 -4.97
N LYS A 99 7.09 22.54 -4.74
CA LYS A 99 7.05 23.16 -3.40
C LYS A 99 5.74 22.85 -2.68
N ALA A 100 4.69 22.48 -3.41
CA ALA A 100 3.37 22.21 -2.85
C ALA A 100 3.31 20.85 -2.15
N ALA A 101 3.90 19.83 -2.76
CA ALA A 101 3.88 18.45 -2.30
C ALA A 101 5.27 17.81 -2.30
N SER A 102 5.42 16.70 -1.57
CA SER A 102 6.64 15.89 -1.55
C SER A 102 6.50 14.53 -2.24
N SER A 103 5.30 14.20 -2.74
CA SER A 103 5.00 12.96 -3.45
C SER A 103 3.77 13.09 -4.35
N MET A 104 3.49 12.07 -5.16
CA MET A 104 2.28 12.05 -6.00
C MET A 104 1.04 11.80 -5.14
N HIS A 105 1.09 10.89 -4.17
CA HIS A 105 -0.07 10.60 -3.31
C HIS A 105 -0.36 11.71 -2.29
N ALA A 106 0.50 12.72 -2.13
CA ALA A 106 0.22 13.86 -1.26
C ALA A 106 -0.86 14.82 -1.80
N TRP A 107 -1.25 14.70 -3.07
CA TRP A 107 -2.26 15.54 -3.73
C TRP A 107 -3.69 15.15 -3.32
N GLN A 108 -4.00 15.36 -2.04
CA GLN A 108 -5.29 15.01 -1.43
C GLN A 108 -5.97 16.21 -0.78
N TYR A 109 -7.29 16.25 -0.92
CA TYR A 109 -8.17 17.18 -0.22
C TYR A 109 -8.19 16.89 1.30
N PRO A 110 -8.31 17.90 2.19
CA PRO A 110 -8.46 19.33 1.93
C PRO A 110 -7.15 20.12 1.83
N ASP A 111 -6.00 19.49 2.12
CA ASP A 111 -4.73 20.20 2.22
C ASP A 111 -4.20 20.69 0.87
N LEU A 112 -4.42 19.91 -0.19
CA LEU A 112 -4.11 20.26 -1.57
C LEU A 112 -5.35 20.01 -2.46
N PRO A 113 -5.39 20.58 -3.67
CA PRO A 113 -6.28 20.09 -4.71
C PRO A 113 -6.05 18.59 -4.91
N GLU A 114 -7.14 17.89 -5.19
CA GLU A 114 -7.10 16.46 -5.44
C GLU A 114 -6.51 16.18 -6.82
N ASP A 115 -5.82 15.06 -6.95
CA ASP A 115 -5.45 14.43 -8.23
C ASP A 115 -4.68 15.37 -9.20
N LEU A 116 -3.37 15.50 -8.99
CA LEU A 116 -2.46 16.09 -9.98
C LEU A 116 -2.28 15.16 -11.18
N SER A 117 -2.87 15.53 -12.32
CA SER A 117 -2.77 14.79 -13.58
C SER A 117 -2.12 15.61 -14.68
N PHE A 118 -1.60 14.94 -15.71
CA PHE A 118 -1.02 15.57 -16.90
C PHE A 118 -1.63 14.97 -18.16
N TRP A 119 -1.87 15.81 -19.17
CA TRP A 119 -2.54 15.43 -20.41
C TRP A 119 -1.67 15.71 -21.64
N ASP A 120 -1.86 14.94 -22.70
CA ASP A 120 -1.18 15.14 -23.99
C ASP A 120 -1.80 16.30 -24.80
N ALA A 121 -1.37 16.48 -26.05
CA ALA A 121 -1.85 17.55 -26.93
C ALA A 121 -3.32 17.40 -27.33
N GLU A 122 -3.82 16.16 -27.31
CA GLU A 122 -5.23 15.80 -27.51
C GLU A 122 -6.06 15.91 -26.21
N GLU A 123 -5.42 16.31 -25.11
CA GLU A 123 -5.98 16.43 -23.76
C GLU A 123 -6.41 15.08 -23.13
N GLU A 124 -5.83 13.99 -23.64
CA GLU A 124 -6.03 12.64 -23.12
C GLU A 124 -5.08 12.35 -21.96
N ASP A 125 -5.49 11.47 -21.05
CA ASP A 125 -4.74 11.07 -19.86
C ASP A 125 -3.30 10.62 -20.20
N TRP A 126 -2.29 11.34 -19.72
CA TRP A 126 -0.88 10.99 -19.94
C TRP A 126 -0.16 10.57 -18.65
N LEU A 127 -0.31 11.31 -17.55
CA LEU A 127 0.06 10.88 -16.20
C LEU A 127 -1.17 11.05 -15.31
N VAL A 128 -1.68 9.95 -14.79
CA VAL A 128 -2.92 9.83 -14.05
C VAL A 128 -2.60 9.56 -12.60
N ASN A 129 -3.05 10.41 -11.69
CA ASN A 129 -2.89 10.23 -10.26
C ASN A 129 -4.27 10.29 -9.59
N VAL A 130 -4.68 9.19 -8.97
CA VAL A 130 -5.85 9.14 -8.07
C VAL A 130 -5.31 8.97 -6.67
N ALA A 131 -5.01 10.09 -6.02
CA ALA A 131 -4.13 10.11 -4.85
C ALA A 131 -4.75 9.40 -3.63
N HIS A 132 -6.07 9.51 -3.46
CA HIS A 132 -6.81 8.90 -2.36
C HIS A 132 -7.03 7.38 -2.54
N GLU A 133 -6.88 6.87 -3.76
CA GLU A 133 -6.91 5.43 -4.07
C GLU A 133 -5.51 4.83 -4.28
N GLU A 134 -4.46 5.63 -4.07
CA GLU A 134 -3.06 5.24 -4.28
C GLU A 134 -2.78 4.70 -5.69
N MET A 135 -3.47 5.24 -6.70
CA MET A 135 -3.30 4.80 -8.08
C MET A 135 -2.52 5.82 -8.90
N LEU A 136 -1.46 5.36 -9.55
CA LEU A 136 -0.64 6.18 -10.43
C LEU A 136 -0.36 5.41 -11.73
N TYR A 137 -0.68 6.03 -12.86
CA TYR A 137 -0.46 5.45 -14.18
C TYR A 137 0.13 6.46 -15.16
N ILE A 138 0.88 5.98 -16.14
CA ILE A 138 1.49 6.81 -17.18
C ILE A 138 1.34 6.15 -18.56
N ARG A 139 0.91 6.93 -19.56
CA ARG A 139 0.70 6.44 -20.93
C ARG A 139 1.99 6.51 -21.74
N LEU A 140 2.67 5.37 -21.86
CA LEU A 140 3.96 5.21 -22.54
C LEU A 140 4.01 3.90 -23.32
N SER A 141 4.95 3.76 -24.26
CA SER A 141 5.34 2.44 -24.77
C SER A 141 6.14 1.67 -23.72
N GLU A 142 6.28 0.35 -23.88
CA GLU A 142 7.14 -0.49 -23.01
C GLU A 142 8.59 0.02 -22.97
N GLU A 143 9.13 0.48 -24.10
CA GLU A 143 10.48 1.03 -24.22
C GLU A 143 10.61 2.37 -23.47
N GLU A 144 9.64 3.27 -23.64
CA GLU A 144 9.58 4.55 -22.92
C GLU A 144 9.41 4.33 -21.40
N GLY A 145 8.57 3.38 -20.99
CA GLY A 145 8.34 3.04 -19.59
C GLY A 145 9.59 2.49 -18.90
N ARG A 146 10.29 1.56 -19.57
CA ARG A 146 11.59 1.06 -19.10
C ARG A 146 12.62 2.19 -18.99
N ALA A 147 12.71 3.04 -20.01
CA ALA A 147 13.66 4.16 -20.01
C ALA A 147 13.38 5.15 -18.87
N LEU A 148 12.10 5.46 -18.58
CA LEU A 148 11.71 6.31 -17.46
C LEU A 148 12.12 5.71 -16.10
N ALA A 149 11.83 4.42 -15.88
CA ALA A 149 12.23 3.73 -14.66
C ALA A 149 13.77 3.71 -14.52
N GLU A 150 14.49 3.56 -15.63
CA GLU A 150 15.94 3.61 -15.63
C GLU A 150 16.50 5.00 -15.29
N GLU A 151 15.87 6.05 -15.82
CA GLU A 151 16.26 7.45 -15.66
C GLU A 151 16.00 7.97 -14.24
N ILE A 152 14.91 7.55 -13.59
CA ILE A 152 14.45 8.12 -12.32
C ILE A 152 14.31 7.02 -11.24
N PRO A 153 15.36 6.77 -10.44
CA PRO A 153 15.25 5.94 -9.24
C PRO A 153 14.15 6.47 -8.31
N GLY A 154 13.29 5.56 -7.83
CA GLY A 154 12.08 5.91 -7.07
C GLY A 154 10.81 6.08 -7.91
N VAL A 155 10.87 5.93 -9.24
CA VAL A 155 9.69 5.77 -10.12
C VAL A 155 9.65 4.33 -10.65
N PHE A 156 8.95 3.44 -9.93
CA PHE A 156 8.87 2.02 -10.28
C PHE A 156 7.76 1.78 -11.31
N VAL A 157 8.09 1.81 -12.60
CA VAL A 157 7.12 1.57 -13.69
C VAL A 157 6.97 0.08 -13.92
N MET A 158 5.73 -0.41 -13.96
CA MET A 158 5.38 -1.79 -14.29
C MET A 158 5.08 -1.92 -15.79
N GLY A 159 5.69 -2.91 -16.42
CA GLY A 159 5.46 -3.26 -17.83
C GLY A 159 5.77 -4.73 -18.09
N GLU A 160 5.76 -5.15 -19.34
CA GLU A 160 6.18 -6.51 -19.76
C GLU A 160 7.61 -6.83 -19.30
N PHE A 161 8.46 -5.80 -19.22
CA PHE A 161 9.88 -5.92 -18.93
C PHE A 161 10.24 -6.33 -17.50
N ASN A 162 9.31 -6.23 -16.56
CA ASN A 162 9.50 -6.63 -15.16
C ASN A 162 8.36 -7.51 -14.62
N ARG A 163 7.67 -8.23 -15.52
CA ARG A 163 6.63 -9.20 -15.12
C ARG A 163 7.17 -10.45 -14.42
N GLY A 164 8.44 -10.79 -14.61
CA GLY A 164 9.07 -11.90 -13.90
C GLY A 164 9.43 -11.52 -12.47
N LEU A 165 9.27 -12.45 -11.53
CA LEU A 165 9.54 -12.24 -10.10
C LEU A 165 10.92 -11.61 -9.85
N ASP A 166 11.97 -12.14 -10.49
CA ASP A 166 13.33 -11.65 -10.27
C ASP A 166 13.51 -10.18 -10.68
N ALA A 167 12.99 -9.81 -11.84
CA ALA A 167 13.04 -8.44 -12.35
C ALA A 167 12.17 -7.51 -11.50
N PHE A 168 10.98 -7.97 -11.09
CA PHE A 168 10.11 -7.24 -10.18
C PHE A 168 10.78 -6.95 -8.84
N LEU A 169 11.43 -7.94 -8.22
CA LEU A 169 12.13 -7.76 -6.94
C LEU A 169 13.38 -6.88 -7.09
N GLU A 170 14.07 -6.94 -8.23
CA GLU A 170 15.20 -6.06 -8.53
C GLU A 170 14.75 -4.61 -8.67
N ASP A 171 13.66 -4.35 -9.38
CA ASP A 171 13.09 -3.02 -9.50
C ASP A 171 12.53 -2.53 -8.15
N ALA A 172 11.82 -3.37 -7.40
CA ALA A 172 11.34 -3.01 -6.05
C ALA A 172 12.50 -2.55 -5.15
N LEU A 173 13.64 -3.24 -5.20
CA LEU A 173 14.85 -2.86 -4.48
C LEU A 173 15.45 -1.56 -5.03
N ARG A 174 15.61 -1.44 -6.36
CA ARG A 174 16.18 -0.27 -7.04
C ARG A 174 15.40 1.01 -6.75
N HIS A 175 14.07 0.91 -6.79
CA HIS A 175 13.17 2.03 -6.58
C HIS A 175 12.83 2.25 -5.11
N GLY A 176 13.32 1.39 -4.21
CA GLY A 176 13.16 1.55 -2.77
C GLY A 176 11.70 1.45 -2.33
N ALA A 177 11.00 0.43 -2.82
CA ALA A 177 9.60 0.18 -2.49
C ALA A 177 9.38 0.14 -0.96
N GLU A 178 8.35 0.87 -0.50
CA GLU A 178 7.92 0.88 0.89
C GLU A 178 6.75 -0.09 1.13
N LYS A 179 6.05 -0.48 0.07
CA LYS A 179 4.97 -1.46 0.08
C LYS A 179 5.26 -2.53 -0.97
N LEU A 180 5.03 -3.79 -0.63
CA LEU A 180 5.19 -4.90 -1.55
C LEU A 180 4.13 -5.96 -1.32
N GLU A 181 3.50 -6.38 -2.41
CA GLU A 181 2.50 -7.44 -2.45
C GLU A 181 3.01 -8.57 -3.36
N LEU A 182 3.21 -9.75 -2.79
CA LEU A 182 3.57 -10.96 -3.53
C LEU A 182 2.38 -11.93 -3.47
N MET A 183 1.75 -12.14 -4.61
CA MET A 183 0.59 -13.02 -4.75
C MET A 183 0.65 -13.77 -6.08
N GLY A 184 0.43 -15.09 -6.04
CA GLY A 184 0.30 -15.90 -7.25
C GLY A 184 1.60 -16.12 -8.01
N TRP A 185 2.75 -15.97 -7.36
CA TRP A 185 4.07 -16.17 -7.92
C TRP A 185 4.55 -17.63 -7.87
N GLY A 186 3.84 -18.52 -7.18
CA GLY A 186 4.27 -19.91 -7.08
C GLY A 186 5.36 -20.12 -6.04
N LEU A 187 5.41 -19.30 -4.99
CA LEU A 187 6.52 -19.32 -4.03
C LEU A 187 6.35 -20.48 -3.04
N GLU A 188 7.39 -21.28 -2.90
CA GLU A 188 7.54 -22.27 -1.82
C GLU A 188 8.30 -21.67 -0.62
N GLU A 189 9.09 -20.62 -0.86
CA GLU A 189 9.89 -19.93 0.16
C GLU A 189 9.85 -18.41 -0.05
N VAL A 190 10.06 -17.67 1.03
CA VAL A 190 10.19 -16.21 0.99
C VAL A 190 11.52 -15.85 0.30
N PRO A 191 11.53 -15.08 -0.82
CA PRO A 191 12.75 -14.79 -1.57
C PRO A 191 13.79 -14.03 -0.73
N GLU A 192 15.05 -14.49 -0.73
CA GLU A 192 16.14 -13.87 0.05
C GLU A 192 16.32 -12.38 -0.27
N LYS A 193 16.08 -11.97 -1.54
CA LYS A 193 16.13 -10.56 -1.98
C LYS A 193 15.26 -9.64 -1.11
N LEU A 194 14.13 -10.11 -0.56
CA LEU A 194 13.27 -9.30 0.31
C LEU A 194 13.98 -8.80 1.56
N THR A 195 14.92 -9.59 2.10
CA THR A 195 15.67 -9.23 3.32
C THR A 195 16.56 -7.99 3.14
N ARG A 196 16.83 -7.61 1.89
CA ARG A 196 17.62 -6.43 1.51
C ARG A 196 16.77 -5.17 1.35
N MET A 197 15.44 -5.29 1.35
CA MET A 197 14.51 -4.17 1.12
C MET A 197 14.27 -3.38 2.41
N THR A 198 15.33 -2.76 2.94
CA THR A 198 15.30 -2.14 4.28
C THR A 198 14.37 -0.91 4.39
N ARG A 199 13.78 -0.44 3.28
CA ARG A 199 12.77 0.64 3.27
C ARG A 199 11.34 0.13 3.39
N LEU A 200 11.14 -1.18 3.31
CA LEU A 200 9.82 -1.79 3.33
C LEU A 200 9.12 -1.51 4.67
N ARG A 201 7.88 -1.03 4.58
CA ARG A 201 6.94 -0.75 5.66
C ARG A 201 5.75 -1.70 5.63
N GLU A 202 5.31 -2.09 4.44
CA GLU A 202 4.18 -3.00 4.28
C GLU A 202 4.58 -4.20 3.41
N LEU A 203 4.41 -5.40 3.94
CA LEU A 203 4.62 -6.64 3.21
C LEU A 203 3.37 -7.51 3.30
N GLN A 204 2.82 -7.85 2.13
CA GLN A 204 1.79 -8.86 1.99
C GLN A 204 2.34 -10.04 1.19
N LEU A 205 2.26 -11.22 1.78
CA LEU A 205 2.54 -12.50 1.15
C LEU A 205 1.22 -13.26 1.00
N PHE A 206 0.86 -13.65 -0.21
CA PHE A 206 -0.26 -14.55 -0.46
C PHE A 206 0.17 -15.68 -1.40
N GLU A 207 0.68 -16.73 -0.78
CA GLU A 207 1.24 -17.90 -1.44
C GLU A 207 0.89 -19.14 -0.65
N GLN A 208 0.19 -20.08 -1.29
CA GLN A 208 -0.29 -21.28 -0.60
C GLN A 208 0.85 -22.19 -0.08
N ASP A 209 2.05 -22.13 -0.67
CA ASP A 209 3.14 -23.07 -0.38
C ASP A 209 4.26 -22.50 0.53
N ILE A 210 4.16 -21.22 0.97
CA ILE A 210 5.08 -20.66 1.97
C ILE A 210 4.77 -21.22 3.36
N ARG A 211 5.49 -22.28 3.74
CA ARG A 211 5.33 -22.94 5.05
C ARG A 211 6.16 -22.34 6.17
N ARG A 212 7.22 -21.58 5.84
CA ARG A 212 8.14 -20.98 6.82
C ARG A 212 8.49 -19.56 6.45
N LEU A 213 8.63 -18.71 7.46
CA LEU A 213 9.22 -17.38 7.32
C LEU A 213 10.70 -17.44 7.73
N PRO A 214 11.64 -17.00 6.89
CA PRO A 214 13.05 -17.05 7.25
C PRO A 214 13.36 -16.03 8.35
N PRO A 215 14.17 -16.37 9.38
CA PRO A 215 14.56 -15.44 10.44
C PRO A 215 15.13 -14.10 9.95
N ALA A 216 15.78 -14.10 8.78
CA ALA A 216 16.32 -12.91 8.15
C ALA A 216 15.25 -11.90 7.70
N LEU A 217 14.00 -12.33 7.46
CA LEU A 217 12.89 -11.44 7.14
C LEU A 217 12.62 -10.43 8.26
N PHE A 218 12.80 -10.85 9.51
CA PHE A 218 12.62 -9.99 10.69
C PHE A 218 13.80 -9.02 10.92
N GLY A 219 14.74 -8.94 9.97
CA GLY A 219 15.73 -7.86 9.86
C GLY A 219 15.15 -6.56 9.27
N LEU A 220 13.95 -6.60 8.68
CA LEU A 220 13.27 -5.45 8.08
C LEU A 220 12.66 -4.52 9.16
N ARG A 221 13.51 -3.87 9.94
CA ARG A 221 13.09 -3.09 11.14
C ARG A 221 12.15 -1.92 10.88
N ASN A 222 11.99 -1.49 9.62
CA ASN A 222 11.03 -0.45 9.25
C ASN A 222 9.63 -0.99 8.93
N LEU A 223 9.42 -2.30 9.02
CA LEU A 223 8.12 -2.92 8.74
C LEU A 223 7.09 -2.51 9.79
N GLU A 224 5.99 -1.95 9.31
CA GLU A 224 4.82 -1.46 10.05
C GLU A 224 3.64 -2.44 9.90
N SER A 225 3.53 -3.13 8.76
CA SER A 225 2.49 -4.13 8.49
C SER A 225 3.08 -5.39 7.84
N LEU A 226 2.79 -6.55 8.43
CA LEU A 226 3.08 -7.86 7.87
C LEU A 226 1.79 -8.67 7.78
N THR A 227 1.43 -9.07 6.56
CA THR A 227 0.29 -9.95 6.31
C THR A 227 0.74 -11.19 5.54
N VAL A 228 0.37 -12.37 6.03
CA VAL A 228 0.72 -13.66 5.43
C VAL A 228 -0.56 -14.47 5.24
N TYR A 229 -0.83 -14.86 4.00
CA TYR A 229 -1.84 -15.82 3.60
C TYR A 229 -1.15 -17.04 3.01
N THR A 230 -1.39 -18.20 3.59
CA THR A 230 -0.83 -19.47 3.11
C THR A 230 -1.77 -20.63 3.39
N ALA A 231 -1.52 -21.81 2.81
CA ALA A 231 -2.30 -22.99 3.14
C ALA A 231 -2.02 -23.44 4.58
N ASP A 232 -0.74 -23.44 4.99
CA ASP A 232 -0.30 -23.83 6.32
C ASP A 232 1.05 -23.19 6.64
N LEU A 233 1.12 -22.45 7.75
CA LEU A 233 2.37 -21.93 8.30
C LEU A 233 2.80 -22.84 9.45
N GLU A 234 4.07 -23.25 9.48
CA GLU A 234 4.57 -24.16 10.53
C GLU A 234 4.85 -23.43 11.85
N GLU A 235 5.52 -22.27 11.75
CA GLU A 235 5.92 -21.47 12.91
C GLU A 235 6.07 -19.99 12.54
N ILE A 236 6.01 -19.14 13.57
CA ILE A 236 6.49 -17.76 13.52
C ILE A 236 7.80 -17.74 14.34
N PRO A 237 8.97 -17.49 13.72
CA PRO A 237 10.23 -17.43 14.44
C PRO A 237 10.26 -16.33 15.51
N GLY A 238 10.97 -16.57 16.62
CA GLY A 238 11.11 -15.61 17.72
C GLY A 238 11.77 -14.29 17.30
N GLU A 239 12.52 -14.29 16.20
CA GLU A 239 13.06 -13.07 15.59
C GLU A 239 12.00 -12.03 15.22
N ILE A 240 10.70 -12.40 15.17
CA ILE A 240 9.59 -11.45 15.04
C ILE A 240 9.70 -10.28 16.01
N GLY A 241 10.22 -10.48 17.24
CA GLY A 241 10.41 -9.42 18.24
C GLY A 241 11.31 -8.27 17.78
N ARG A 242 12.15 -8.48 16.75
CA ARG A 242 13.00 -7.44 16.14
C ARG A 242 12.23 -6.41 15.32
N LEU A 243 10.97 -6.67 14.97
CA LEU A 243 10.11 -5.75 14.22
C LEU A 243 9.50 -4.69 15.15
N GLU A 244 10.35 -3.88 15.79
CA GLU A 244 9.95 -2.88 16.80
C GLU A 244 8.97 -1.81 16.28
N ASN A 245 8.84 -1.65 14.96
CA ASN A 245 7.92 -0.73 14.32
C ASN A 245 6.59 -1.36 13.88
N LEU A 246 6.39 -2.67 14.09
CA LEU A 246 5.21 -3.37 13.61
C LEU A 246 3.95 -2.91 14.35
N VAL A 247 2.98 -2.44 13.58
CA VAL A 247 1.66 -1.97 14.02
C VAL A 247 0.60 -3.03 13.73
N GLN A 248 0.74 -3.76 12.62
CA GLN A 248 -0.16 -4.82 12.22
C GLN A 248 0.59 -6.12 11.91
N LEU A 249 0.18 -7.21 12.56
CA LEU A 249 0.54 -8.57 12.21
C LEU A 249 -0.73 -9.35 11.90
N SER A 250 -0.79 -9.95 10.71
CA SER A 250 -1.91 -10.80 10.32
C SER A 250 -1.42 -12.07 9.63
N VAL A 251 -1.79 -13.23 10.18
CA VAL A 251 -1.48 -14.54 9.62
C VAL A 251 -2.77 -15.31 9.43
N TYR A 252 -2.98 -15.79 8.22
CA TYR A 252 -4.14 -16.57 7.81
C TYR A 252 -3.67 -17.86 7.15
N CYS A 253 -3.95 -18.99 7.79
CA CYS A 253 -3.79 -20.30 7.15
C CYS A 253 -5.07 -20.68 6.37
N CYS A 254 -5.09 -21.85 5.74
CA CYS A 254 -6.18 -22.30 4.87
C CYS A 254 -6.52 -21.30 3.74
N SER A 255 -5.52 -20.55 3.26
CA SER A 255 -5.64 -19.57 2.19
C SER A 255 -4.93 -20.06 0.93
N TYR A 256 -5.61 -20.01 -0.21
CA TYR A 256 -5.15 -20.60 -1.46
C TYR A 256 -5.23 -19.58 -2.60
N ASP A 257 -4.09 -19.25 -3.22
CA ASP A 257 -3.99 -18.34 -4.37
C ASP A 257 -4.27 -19.08 -5.69
N ARG A 258 -4.07 -20.40 -5.72
CA ARG A 258 -4.20 -21.25 -6.91
C ARG A 258 -4.87 -22.61 -6.62
N PRO A 259 -6.12 -22.64 -6.09
CA PRO A 259 -6.79 -23.90 -5.78
C PRO A 259 -7.10 -24.70 -7.05
N HIS A 260 -6.18 -25.56 -7.49
CA HIS A 260 -6.45 -26.53 -8.54
C HIS A 260 -7.31 -27.67 -7.97
N GLN A 261 -8.24 -28.19 -8.78
CA GLN A 261 -9.17 -29.26 -8.38
C GLN A 261 -8.48 -30.58 -7.96
N ALA A 262 -7.16 -30.71 -8.17
CA ALA A 262 -6.38 -31.89 -7.84
C ALA A 262 -5.67 -31.82 -6.48
N GLU A 263 -5.54 -30.64 -5.86
CA GLU A 263 -4.89 -30.49 -4.56
C GLU A 263 -5.92 -30.66 -3.44
N LYS A 264 -5.65 -31.59 -2.52
CA LYS A 264 -6.48 -31.75 -1.33
C LYS A 264 -6.31 -30.51 -0.46
N LEU A 265 -7.39 -29.75 -0.28
CA LEU A 265 -7.42 -28.64 0.67
C LEU A 265 -7.12 -29.17 2.08
N ILE A 266 -6.23 -28.47 2.78
CA ILE A 266 -5.90 -28.73 4.19
C ILE A 266 -7.12 -28.33 5.01
N GLY A 267 -7.66 -29.29 5.77
CA GLY A 267 -8.71 -29.01 6.75
C GLY A 267 -8.11 -28.28 7.97
N ILE A 268 -8.94 -27.57 8.73
CA ILE A 268 -8.49 -26.87 9.94
C ILE A 268 -7.89 -27.83 11.00
N ASP A 269 -8.24 -29.12 10.94
CA ASP A 269 -7.64 -30.13 11.81
C ASP A 269 -6.20 -30.48 11.42
N GLU A 270 -5.78 -30.18 10.21
CA GLU A 270 -4.48 -30.53 9.63
C GLU A 270 -3.43 -29.40 9.69
N VAL A 271 -3.81 -28.15 9.99
CA VAL A 271 -2.86 -27.02 10.12
C VAL A 271 -1.95 -27.12 11.35
N THR A 272 -0.73 -26.59 11.23
CA THR A 272 0.40 -26.91 12.12
C THR A 272 0.85 -25.81 13.08
N LEU A 273 0.70 -24.51 12.75
CA LEU A 273 1.04 -23.41 13.67
C LEU A 273 0.23 -23.51 14.97
N SER A 274 0.86 -24.02 16.02
CA SER A 274 0.17 -24.38 17.27
C SER A 274 0.50 -23.48 18.47
N MET A 275 1.52 -22.64 18.33
CA MET A 275 1.98 -21.69 19.33
C MET A 275 2.55 -20.43 18.69
N LEU A 276 2.45 -19.30 19.40
CA LEU A 276 3.17 -18.07 19.07
C LEU A 276 4.47 -17.99 19.90
N PRO A 277 5.56 -17.43 19.35
CA PRO A 277 6.78 -17.21 20.13
C PRO A 277 6.54 -16.17 21.24
N PRO A 278 7.17 -16.29 22.43
CA PRO A 278 7.04 -15.30 23.50
C PRO A 278 7.54 -13.91 23.09
N GLU A 279 8.47 -13.83 22.14
CA GLU A 279 9.02 -12.60 21.58
C GLU A 279 7.97 -11.73 20.87
N ILE A 280 6.78 -12.27 20.55
CA ILE A 280 5.66 -11.45 20.06
C ILE A 280 5.31 -10.32 21.05
N GLY A 281 5.56 -10.52 22.35
CA GLY A 281 5.37 -9.49 23.38
C GLY A 281 6.37 -8.33 23.32
N GLU A 282 7.40 -8.39 22.46
CA GLU A 282 8.36 -7.31 22.23
C GLU A 282 7.84 -6.25 21.23
N LEU A 283 6.76 -6.56 20.51
CA LEU A 283 6.14 -5.69 19.50
C LEU A 283 5.36 -4.53 20.15
N SER A 284 6.05 -3.64 20.85
CA SER A 284 5.44 -2.59 21.69
C SER A 284 4.48 -1.64 20.97
N LYS A 285 4.57 -1.51 19.64
CA LYS A 285 3.69 -0.69 18.80
C LYS A 285 2.50 -1.44 18.19
N LEU A 286 2.38 -2.75 18.41
CA LEU A 286 1.36 -3.57 17.78
C LEU A 286 -0.05 -3.12 18.24
N GLU A 287 -0.87 -2.73 17.28
CA GLU A 287 -2.27 -2.36 17.49
C GLU A 287 -3.22 -3.47 17.02
N ILE A 288 -2.82 -4.24 16.01
CA ILE A 288 -3.64 -5.25 15.37
C ILE A 288 -2.87 -6.57 15.32
N LEU A 289 -3.42 -7.59 16.00
CA LEU A 289 -2.96 -8.96 15.92
C LEU A 289 -4.10 -9.85 15.43
N ARG A 290 -3.92 -10.46 14.26
CA ARG A 290 -4.84 -11.47 13.71
C ARG A 290 -4.09 -12.75 13.43
N ILE A 291 -4.47 -13.84 14.09
CA ILE A 291 -3.91 -15.17 13.85
C ILE A 291 -5.10 -16.09 13.64
N ASN A 292 -5.44 -16.35 12.38
CA ASN A 292 -6.72 -16.96 12.03
C ASN A 292 -6.55 -18.24 11.22
N ALA A 293 -7.48 -19.17 11.40
CA ALA A 293 -7.49 -20.45 10.70
C ALA A 293 -6.22 -21.28 10.92
N THR A 294 -5.56 -21.13 12.08
CA THR A 294 -4.32 -21.82 12.42
C THR A 294 -4.56 -22.95 13.44
N GLY A 295 -3.51 -23.68 13.82
CA GLY A 295 -3.59 -24.74 14.83
C GLY A 295 -3.45 -24.25 16.28
N LEU A 296 -3.53 -22.93 16.52
CA LEU A 296 -3.15 -22.29 17.78
C LEU A 296 -3.94 -22.83 18.96
N LYS A 297 -3.25 -23.39 19.97
CA LYS A 297 -3.88 -23.99 21.16
C LYS A 297 -3.93 -23.07 22.37
N ARG A 298 -2.90 -22.26 22.52
CA ARG A 298 -2.72 -21.33 23.63
C ARG A 298 -1.95 -20.11 23.13
N VAL A 299 -2.08 -19.01 23.84
CA VAL A 299 -1.29 -17.80 23.60
C VAL A 299 -0.21 -17.61 24.68
N PRO A 300 0.97 -17.05 24.34
CA PRO A 300 2.01 -16.80 25.33
C PRO A 300 1.59 -15.67 26.30
N PRO A 301 1.91 -15.78 27.61
CA PRO A 301 1.58 -14.73 28.58
C PRO A 301 2.25 -13.38 28.26
N GLU A 302 3.34 -13.38 27.48
CA GLU A 302 4.04 -12.19 27.01
C GLU A 302 3.15 -11.27 26.15
N LEU A 303 2.05 -11.76 25.56
CA LEU A 303 1.07 -10.88 24.89
C LEU A 303 0.54 -9.78 25.81
N ALA A 304 0.55 -9.99 27.13
CA ALA A 304 0.14 -8.97 28.09
C ALA A 304 1.02 -7.70 28.05
N LYS A 305 2.21 -7.77 27.44
CA LYS A 305 3.10 -6.61 27.23
C LYS A 305 2.60 -5.67 26.13
N LEU A 306 1.70 -6.11 25.24
CA LEU A 306 1.21 -5.35 24.08
C LEU A 306 0.18 -4.30 24.48
N LYS A 307 0.62 -3.25 25.20
CA LYS A 307 -0.29 -2.24 25.76
C LYS A 307 -1.00 -1.39 24.71
N ASN A 308 -0.52 -1.35 23.48
CA ASN A 308 -1.18 -0.65 22.36
C ASN A 308 -2.16 -1.52 21.59
N LEU A 309 -2.34 -2.80 21.94
CA LEU A 309 -3.21 -3.70 21.20
C LEU A 309 -4.68 -3.27 21.31
N ARG A 310 -5.31 -3.09 20.15
CA ARG A 310 -6.71 -2.67 19.99
C ARG A 310 -7.57 -3.75 19.38
N VAL A 311 -7.00 -4.57 18.51
CA VAL A 311 -7.67 -5.67 17.83
C VAL A 311 -6.92 -6.97 18.10
N LEU A 312 -7.61 -7.93 18.71
CA LEU A 312 -7.13 -9.30 18.89
C LEU A 312 -8.12 -10.27 18.25
N ASP A 313 -7.76 -10.82 17.09
CA ASP A 313 -8.57 -11.81 16.40
C ASP A 313 -7.83 -13.15 16.35
N LEU A 314 -8.35 -14.13 17.08
CA LEU A 314 -7.84 -15.50 17.16
C LEU A 314 -8.93 -16.49 16.72
N GLY A 315 -9.70 -16.12 15.70
CA GLY A 315 -10.76 -16.94 15.14
C GLY A 315 -10.25 -18.19 14.41
N ARG A 316 -11.09 -19.23 14.41
CA ARG A 316 -10.86 -20.51 13.72
C ARG A 316 -9.52 -21.13 14.12
N ASN A 317 -9.23 -21.17 15.42
CA ASN A 317 -8.06 -21.86 15.93
C ASN A 317 -8.49 -23.10 16.76
N LYS A 318 -7.56 -23.64 17.55
CA LYS A 318 -7.78 -24.79 18.44
C LYS A 318 -7.60 -24.37 19.91
N LEU A 319 -7.97 -23.14 20.26
CA LEU A 319 -7.76 -22.61 21.61
C LEU A 319 -8.49 -23.46 22.64
N GLU A 320 -7.76 -23.94 23.65
CA GLU A 320 -8.29 -24.78 24.72
C GLU A 320 -9.24 -24.00 25.64
N ALA A 321 -9.01 -22.69 25.77
CA ALA A 321 -9.84 -21.77 26.55
C ALA A 321 -9.67 -20.34 26.04
N VAL A 322 -10.65 -19.48 26.34
CA VAL A 322 -10.51 -18.03 26.17
C VAL A 322 -9.49 -17.52 27.21
N PRO A 323 -8.46 -16.76 26.82
CA PRO A 323 -7.42 -16.29 27.73
C PRO A 323 -7.89 -15.08 28.56
N GLN A 324 -8.82 -15.28 29.51
CA GLN A 324 -9.45 -14.19 30.27
C GLN A 324 -8.43 -13.33 31.02
N GLU A 325 -7.45 -13.94 31.68
CA GLU A 325 -6.43 -13.20 32.45
C GLU A 325 -5.57 -12.30 31.55
N LEU A 326 -5.35 -12.70 30.29
CA LEU A 326 -4.66 -11.86 29.31
C LEU A 326 -5.53 -10.65 28.92
N LEU A 327 -6.82 -10.88 28.65
CA LEU A 327 -7.75 -9.82 28.24
C LEU A 327 -7.86 -8.72 29.30
N GLU A 328 -7.89 -9.09 30.58
CA GLU A 328 -7.90 -8.12 31.69
C GLU A 328 -6.62 -7.25 31.75
N GLN A 329 -5.52 -7.72 31.18
CA GLN A 329 -4.23 -7.02 31.18
C GLN A 329 -4.04 -6.10 29.95
N LEU A 330 -4.97 -6.08 29.01
CA LEU A 330 -4.91 -5.33 27.75
C LEU A 330 -5.95 -4.19 27.75
N PRO A 331 -5.60 -3.00 28.28
CA PRO A 331 -6.57 -1.95 28.57
C PRO A 331 -7.15 -1.23 27.35
N ASN A 332 -6.53 -1.39 26.17
CA ASN A 332 -6.88 -0.67 24.95
C ASN A 332 -7.62 -1.52 23.92
N LEU A 333 -7.99 -2.76 24.26
CA LEU A 333 -8.75 -3.62 23.36
C LEU A 333 -10.13 -3.02 23.07
N VAL A 334 -10.43 -2.90 21.77
CA VAL A 334 -11.72 -2.44 21.24
C VAL A 334 -12.45 -3.56 20.53
N HIS A 335 -11.71 -4.53 19.97
CA HIS A 335 -12.28 -5.68 19.28
C HIS A 335 -11.54 -6.97 19.65
N THR A 336 -12.31 -7.99 20.01
CA THR A 336 -11.82 -9.35 20.24
C THR A 336 -12.68 -10.35 19.51
N SER A 337 -12.07 -11.34 18.87
CA SER A 337 -12.76 -12.45 18.22
C SER A 337 -12.06 -13.77 18.55
N PHE A 338 -12.86 -14.77 18.90
CA PHE A 338 -12.42 -16.14 19.15
C PHE A 338 -13.38 -17.15 18.47
N GLU A 339 -14.16 -16.68 17.48
CA GLU A 339 -15.17 -17.50 16.80
C GLU A 339 -14.52 -18.73 16.15
N GLY A 340 -15.17 -19.89 16.22
CA GLY A 340 -14.66 -21.12 15.58
C GLY A 340 -13.51 -21.80 16.32
N ASN A 341 -13.33 -21.52 17.61
CA ASN A 341 -12.53 -22.33 18.53
C ASN A 341 -13.42 -23.36 19.25
N PRO A 342 -12.88 -24.51 19.69
CA PRO A 342 -13.64 -25.62 20.28
C PRO A 342 -13.99 -25.37 21.77
N PHE A 343 -14.55 -24.21 22.11
CA PHE A 343 -14.93 -23.92 23.49
C PHE A 343 -16.18 -24.71 23.87
N GLY A 344 -16.05 -25.61 24.85
CA GLY A 344 -17.18 -26.36 25.42
C GLY A 344 -17.65 -27.56 24.60
N GLU A 345 -16.80 -28.08 23.69
CA GLU A 345 -16.91 -29.43 23.15
C GLU A 345 -16.37 -30.50 24.10
#